data_AF-B9JHK6-F1
#
_entry.id   AF-B9JHK6-F1
#
_cell.length_a   1.000
_cell.length_b   1.000
_cell.length_c   1.000
_cell.angle_alpha   90.00
_cell.angle_beta   90.00
_cell.angle_gamma   90.00
#
_symmetry.space_group_name_H-M   'P 1'
#
loop_
_entity.id
_entity.type
_entity.pdbx_description
1 polymer ?
#
loop_
_entity_poly.entity_id
_entity_poly.type
_entity_poly.pdbx_seq_one_letter_code
_entity_poly.pdbx_strand_id
1 'polypeptide(L)'
;MSEVKAYLLNAAAETIRTVMIPAADQLTHISKLIGTSEVDVVRIEGSHLLYAGANSLTDGVHSVTDLKGHGSPFAGNLLIVGADERGEMTNASDSIEHFAPKLTIVRPVFVPVFETLTGPDIFGTRVIRLDVRIERSAPKIID
;
A
#
# COMPACT_ATOMS: atom_id res chain seq x y z
N MET A 1 1.91 23.54 -17.97
CA MET A 1 2.13 23.06 -16.60
C MET A 1 2.51 21.60 -16.71
N SER A 2 3.66 21.21 -16.15
CA SER A 2 4.23 19.87 -16.33
C SER A 2 3.66 18.88 -15.32
N GLU A 3 3.55 17.62 -15.72
CA GLU A 3 3.21 16.51 -14.83
C GLU A 3 4.27 16.36 -13.73
N VAL A 4 3.87 15.77 -12.60
CA VAL A 4 4.72 15.51 -11.44
C VAL A 4 5.01 14.02 -11.32
N LYS A 5 6.30 13.66 -11.28
CA LYS A 5 6.78 12.30 -10.99
C LYS A 5 6.53 11.94 -9.53
N ALA A 6 5.80 10.86 -9.32
CA ALA A 6 5.47 10.30 -8.01
C ALA A 6 5.67 8.77 -8.00
N TYR A 7 5.58 8.16 -6.81
CA TYR A 7 5.71 6.72 -6.61
C TYR A 7 4.44 6.15 -6.00
N LEU A 8 3.81 5.21 -6.71
CA LEU A 8 2.59 4.55 -6.27
C LEU A 8 2.90 3.16 -5.72
N LEU A 9 2.64 2.97 -4.44
CA LEU A 9 2.61 1.68 -3.78
C LEU A 9 1.23 1.03 -3.96
N ASN A 10 1.20 -0.15 -4.54
CA ASN A 10 0.06 -1.05 -4.48
C ASN A 10 0.29 -2.11 -3.41
N ALA A 11 -0.34 -1.94 -2.25
CA ALA A 11 -0.14 -2.83 -1.11
C ALA A 11 -0.68 -4.25 -1.37
N ALA A 12 -1.76 -4.38 -2.14
CA ALA A 12 -2.33 -5.69 -2.47
C ALA A 12 -1.46 -6.49 -3.45
N ALA A 13 -0.83 -5.82 -4.41
CA ALA A 13 0.07 -6.45 -5.38
C ALA A 13 1.52 -6.56 -4.88
N GLU A 14 1.84 -5.95 -3.74
CA GLU A 14 3.20 -5.81 -3.22
C GLU A 14 4.17 -5.16 -4.19
N THR A 15 3.73 -4.11 -4.88
CA THR A 15 4.55 -3.40 -5.87
C THR A 15 4.61 -1.90 -5.63
N ILE A 16 5.71 -1.29 -6.03
CA ILE A 16 5.87 0.16 -6.10
C ILE A 16 6.35 0.53 -7.50
N ARG A 17 5.77 1.57 -8.11
CA ARG A 17 6.12 2.02 -9.46
C ARG A 17 6.10 3.52 -9.61
N THR A 18 6.76 4.00 -10.66
CA THR A 18 6.70 5.43 -11.02
C THR A 18 5.37 5.74 -11.70
N VAL A 19 4.77 6.87 -11.34
CA VAL A 19 3.56 7.40 -11.98
C VAL A 19 3.73 8.90 -12.24
N MET A 20 3.02 9.40 -13.24
CA MET A 20 2.95 10.82 -13.54
C MET A 20 1.59 11.37 -13.09
N ILE A 21 1.62 12.42 -12.27
CA ILE A 21 0.43 13.11 -11.80
C ILE A 21 0.20 14.34 -12.68
N PRO A 22 -0.96 14.46 -13.34
CA PRO A 22 -1.26 15.61 -14.18
C PRO A 22 -1.34 16.89 -13.36
N ALA A 23 -0.94 18.03 -13.94
CA ALA A 23 -1.03 19.31 -13.25
C ALA A 23 -2.47 19.77 -13.00
N ALA A 24 -3.41 19.35 -13.84
CA ALA A 24 -4.84 19.59 -13.66
C ALA A 24 -5.47 18.41 -12.91
N ASP A 25 -6.47 18.70 -12.08
CA ASP A 25 -7.27 17.70 -11.35
C ASP A 25 -6.45 16.69 -10.53
N GLN A 26 -5.35 17.17 -9.94
CA GLN A 26 -4.40 16.37 -9.16
C GLN A 26 -5.11 15.51 -8.10
N LEU A 27 -5.97 16.11 -7.28
CA LEU A 27 -6.65 15.39 -6.19
C LEU A 27 -7.52 14.25 -6.73
N THR A 28 -8.29 14.51 -7.80
CA THR A 28 -9.12 13.48 -8.46
C THR A 28 -8.26 12.34 -8.99
N HIS A 29 -7.10 12.65 -9.55
CA HIS A 29 -6.17 11.62 -10.04
C HIS A 29 -5.58 10.82 -8.88
N ILE A 30 -5.13 11.48 -7.81
CA ILE A 30 -4.59 10.86 -6.60
C ILE A 30 -5.62 9.93 -5.95
N SER A 31 -6.85 10.40 -5.75
CA SER A 31 -7.97 9.61 -5.24
C SER A 31 -8.21 8.34 -6.06
N LYS A 32 -8.11 8.42 -7.39
CA LYS A 32 -8.22 7.24 -8.28
C LYS A 32 -7.06 6.26 -8.10
N LEU A 33 -5.82 6.75 -7.95
CA LEU A 33 -4.65 5.89 -7.74
C LEU A 33 -4.69 5.19 -6.38
N ILE A 34 -5.12 5.91 -5.34
CA ILE A 34 -5.26 5.37 -3.98
C ILE A 34 -6.48 4.44 -3.87
N GLY A 35 -7.54 4.70 -4.65
CA GLY A 35 -8.77 3.91 -4.68
C GLY A 35 -9.83 4.37 -3.68
N THR A 36 -9.80 5.64 -3.27
CA THR A 36 -10.72 6.24 -2.29
C THR A 36 -10.99 7.70 -2.61
N SER A 37 -12.16 8.20 -2.25
CA SER A 37 -12.54 9.61 -2.39
C SER A 37 -11.88 10.51 -1.34
N GLU A 38 -11.61 9.97 -0.15
CA GLU A 38 -11.01 10.72 0.96
C GLU A 38 -9.57 10.29 1.18
N VAL A 39 -8.66 11.26 1.13
CA VAL A 39 -7.22 11.03 1.25
C VAL A 39 -6.64 11.88 2.38
N ASP A 40 -5.78 11.26 3.18
CA ASP A 40 -4.95 11.93 4.17
C ASP A 40 -3.57 12.20 3.59
N VAL A 41 -2.95 13.29 4.03
CA VAL A 41 -1.59 13.68 3.65
C VAL A 41 -0.70 13.75 4.88
N VAL A 42 0.46 13.11 4.78
CA VAL A 42 1.50 13.17 5.81
C VAL A 42 2.80 13.64 5.18
N ARG A 43 3.45 14.61 5.82
CA ARG A 43 4.79 15.04 5.41
C ARG A 43 5.82 14.02 5.90
N ILE A 44 6.64 13.52 4.98
CA ILE A 44 7.69 12.54 5.28
C ILE A 44 9.04 13.10 4.82
N GLU A 45 10.08 12.81 5.60
CA GLU A 45 11.48 13.19 5.30
C GLU A 45 11.71 14.68 4.96
N GLY A 46 10.83 15.57 5.42
CA GLY A 46 10.92 17.02 5.23
C GLY A 46 10.58 17.52 3.81
N SER A 47 10.91 16.77 2.76
CA SER A 47 10.75 17.19 1.35
C SER A 47 9.77 16.36 0.53
N HIS A 48 9.00 15.46 1.17
CA HIS A 48 8.05 14.60 0.47
C HIS A 48 6.69 14.57 1.17
N LEU A 49 5.64 14.28 0.40
CA LEU A 49 4.29 14.02 0.89
C LEU A 49 3.93 12.57 0.61
N LEU A 50 3.27 11.96 1.58
CA LEU A 50 2.65 10.65 1.45
C LEU A 50 1.14 10.85 1.52
N TYR A 51 0.46 10.48 0.44
CA TYR A 51 -0.98 10.42 0.37
C TYR A 51 -1.43 8.98 0.67
N ALA A 52 -2.37 8.84 1.59
CA ALA A 52 -3.00 7.58 1.96
C ALA A 52 -4.52 7.75 1.97
N GLY A 53 -5.28 6.67 1.98
CA GLY A 53 -6.73 6.79 2.17
C GLY A 53 -7.08 7.21 3.60
N ALA A 54 -7.99 8.17 3.75
CA ALA A 54 -8.49 8.64 5.05
C ALA A 54 -9.37 7.61 5.76
N ASN A 55 -9.83 6.59 5.04
CA ASN A 55 -10.61 5.50 5.62
C ASN A 55 -9.70 4.58 6.42
N SER A 56 -9.57 4.98 7.69
CA SER A 56 -9.31 4.16 8.86
C SER A 56 -9.93 2.78 8.67
N LEU A 57 -9.13 1.71 8.67
CA LEU A 57 -9.34 0.29 9.07
C LEU A 57 -10.77 -0.27 9.36
N THR A 58 -11.89 0.35 8.99
CA THR A 58 -13.26 0.13 9.50
C THR A 58 -13.97 -0.97 8.74
N ASP A 59 -13.72 -1.10 7.43
CA ASP A 59 -14.30 -2.14 6.57
C ASP A 59 -13.39 -3.38 6.42
N GLY A 60 -12.29 -3.41 7.19
CA GLY A 60 -11.24 -4.40 7.06
C GLY A 60 -10.30 -4.11 5.89
N VAL A 61 -9.03 -4.47 6.05
CA VAL A 61 -7.99 -4.26 5.04
C VAL A 61 -7.25 -5.57 4.79
N HIS A 62 -6.93 -5.84 3.52
CA HIS A 62 -6.15 -7.02 3.15
C HIS A 62 -4.68 -6.91 3.52
N SER A 63 -4.18 -5.68 3.66
CA SER A 63 -2.82 -5.37 4.07
C SER A 63 -2.76 -3.95 4.63
N VAL A 64 -1.71 -3.70 5.41
CA VAL A 64 -1.28 -2.37 5.80
C VAL A 64 0.18 -2.17 5.43
N THR A 65 0.63 -0.93 5.35
CA THR A 65 2.03 -0.62 5.10
C THR A 65 2.61 0.18 6.26
N ASP A 66 3.65 -0.38 6.88
CA ASP A 66 4.49 0.34 7.83
C ASP A 66 5.51 1.16 7.05
N LEU A 67 5.61 2.45 7.38
CA LEU A 67 6.71 3.32 6.93
C LEU A 67 7.73 3.45 8.06
N LYS A 68 9.00 3.17 7.78
CA LYS A 68 10.08 3.28 8.76
C LYS A 68 10.12 4.67 9.39
N GLY A 69 10.00 4.72 10.73
CA GLY A 69 10.03 5.96 11.50
C GLY A 69 8.68 6.67 11.63
N HIS A 70 7.62 6.16 11.00
CA HIS A 70 6.26 6.65 11.21
C HIS A 70 5.54 5.85 12.31
N GLY A 71 4.70 6.52 13.11
CA GLY A 71 4.12 5.96 14.33
C GLY A 71 2.92 5.02 14.12
N SER A 72 2.31 5.04 12.94
CA SER A 72 1.13 4.26 12.60
C SER A 72 1.22 3.66 11.20
N PRO A 73 0.64 2.47 10.95
CA PRO A 73 0.55 1.91 9.61
C PRO A 73 -0.46 2.68 8.74
N PHE A 74 -0.28 2.61 7.43
CA PHE A 74 -1.24 3.11 6.45
C PHE A 74 -2.03 1.98 5.79
N ALA A 75 -3.30 2.22 5.50
CA ALA A 75 -4.17 1.29 4.80
C ALA A 75 -4.14 1.51 3.28
N GLY A 76 -4.24 0.42 2.53
CA GLY A 76 -4.43 0.47 1.07
C GLY A 76 -3.20 0.95 0.30
N ASN A 77 -3.46 1.53 -0.88
CA ASN A 77 -2.42 2.08 -1.74
C ASN A 77 -1.90 3.40 -1.20
N LEU A 78 -0.62 3.67 -1.43
CA LEU A 78 0.02 4.92 -1.01
C LEU A 78 0.65 5.63 -2.21
N LEU A 79 0.64 6.95 -2.20
CA LEU A 79 1.33 7.76 -3.20
C LEU A 79 2.38 8.64 -2.51
N ILE A 80 3.63 8.53 -2.94
CA ILE A 80 4.74 9.36 -2.48
C ILE A 80 5.08 10.37 -3.56
N VAL A 81 5.13 11.65 -3.22
CA VAL A 81 5.45 12.75 -4.15
C VAL A 81 6.42 13.73 -3.49
N GLY A 82 7.20 14.45 -4.29
CA GLY A 82 8.02 15.54 -3.78
C GLY A 82 7.16 16.72 -3.30
N ALA A 83 7.68 17.50 -2.37
CA ALA A 83 7.04 18.73 -1.93
C ALA A 83 8.05 19.83 -1.64
N ASP A 84 7.72 21.03 -2.12
CA ASP A 84 8.52 22.22 -1.84
C ASP A 84 8.32 22.72 -0.40
N GLU A 85 9.01 23.80 -0.02
CA GLU A 85 8.92 24.36 1.33
C GLU A 85 7.49 24.76 1.73
N ARG A 86 6.64 25.11 0.75
CA ARG A 86 5.24 25.51 0.96
C ARG A 86 4.30 24.31 1.05
N GLY A 87 4.78 23.11 0.75
CA GLY A 87 3.97 21.89 0.72
C GLY A 87 3.30 21.66 -0.63
N GLU A 88 3.69 22.39 -1.68
CA GLU A 88 3.17 22.19 -3.02
C GLU A 88 3.86 21.00 -3.68
N MET A 89 3.11 20.22 -4.45
CA MET A 89 3.63 19.02 -5.12
C MET A 89 4.71 19.37 -6.14
N THR A 90 5.82 18.65 -6.04
CA THR A 90 6.95 18.70 -6.98
C THR A 90 7.39 17.28 -7.32
N ASN A 91 8.27 17.14 -8.31
CA ASN A 91 8.85 15.84 -8.63
C ASN A 91 9.53 15.24 -7.40
N ALA A 92 9.27 13.96 -7.12
CA ALA A 92 10.00 13.24 -6.09
C ALA A 92 11.51 13.36 -6.33
N SER A 93 12.21 13.98 -5.37
CA SER A 93 13.63 14.31 -5.47
C SER A 93 14.49 13.08 -5.24
N ASP A 94 14.07 12.23 -4.31
CA ASP A 94 14.71 10.93 -4.07
C ASP A 94 14.17 9.86 -5.02
N SER A 95 14.96 8.80 -5.24
CA SER A 95 14.61 7.73 -6.16
C SER A 95 13.62 6.73 -5.54
N ILE A 96 12.99 5.89 -6.36
CA ILE A 96 12.09 4.85 -5.87
C ILE A 96 12.83 3.81 -5.01
N GLU A 97 14.11 3.56 -5.32
CA GLU A 97 15.02 2.69 -4.56
C GLU A 97 15.33 3.21 -3.17
N HIS A 98 15.18 4.52 -2.93
CA HIS A 98 15.29 5.10 -1.59
C HIS A 98 14.06 4.84 -0.73
N PHE A 99 12.86 4.87 -1.33
CA PHE A 99 11.60 4.66 -0.61
C PHE A 99 11.23 3.19 -0.42
N ALA A 100 11.41 2.36 -1.43
CA ALA A 100 11.04 0.94 -1.39
C ALA A 100 11.53 0.19 -0.13
N PRO A 101 12.81 0.28 0.31
CA PRO A 101 13.27 -0.44 1.49
C PRO A 101 12.76 0.13 2.82
N LYS A 102 12.09 1.29 2.82
CA LYS A 102 11.50 1.91 4.02
C LYS A 102 10.05 1.50 4.24
N LEU A 103 9.44 0.89 3.22
CA LEU A 103 8.05 0.43 3.23
C LEU A 103 8.03 -1.06 3.56
N THR A 104 7.24 -1.44 4.55
CA THR A 104 6.98 -2.85 4.89
C THR A 104 5.50 -3.10 4.76
N ILE A 105 5.10 -3.90 3.77
CA ILE A 105 3.74 -4.37 3.60
C ILE A 105 3.53 -5.51 4.59
N VAL A 106 2.45 -5.43 5.35
CA VAL A 106 2.07 -6.35 6.40
C VAL A 106 0.70 -6.92 6.04
N ARG A 107 0.60 -8.23 5.91
CA ARG A 107 -0.69 -8.88 5.61
C ARG A 107 -0.94 -10.14 6.42
N PRO A 108 -2.19 -10.37 6.84
CA PRO A 108 -2.59 -11.67 7.36
C PRO A 108 -2.64 -12.69 6.21
N VAL A 109 -2.16 -13.89 6.48
CA VAL A 109 -2.29 -15.05 5.59
C VAL A 109 -3.06 -16.13 6.34
N PHE A 110 -4.21 -16.49 5.77
CA PHE A 110 -4.99 -17.62 6.23
C PHE A 110 -4.33 -18.93 5.79
N VAL A 111 -4.02 -19.78 6.76
CA VAL A 111 -3.44 -21.10 6.55
C VAL A 111 -4.50 -22.14 6.91
N PRO A 112 -5.22 -22.69 5.91
CA PRO A 112 -6.23 -23.71 6.17
C PRO A 112 -5.56 -25.01 6.60
N VAL A 113 -6.05 -25.60 7.69
CA VAL A 113 -5.69 -26.95 8.12
C VAL A 113 -6.78 -27.90 7.66
N PHE A 114 -6.36 -28.93 6.93
CA PHE A 114 -7.26 -29.88 6.30
C PHE A 114 -7.26 -31.23 7.04
N GLU A 115 -8.41 -31.87 7.05
CA GLU A 115 -8.58 -33.27 7.43
C GLU A 115 -9.03 -34.06 6.21
N THR A 116 -8.40 -35.20 5.97
CA THR A 116 -8.82 -36.17 4.96
C THR A 116 -9.89 -37.08 5.55
N LEU A 117 -11.02 -37.18 4.87
CA LEU A 117 -12.11 -38.09 5.19
C LEU A 117 -11.99 -39.32 4.29
N THR A 118 -11.86 -40.50 4.91
CA THR A 118 -11.77 -41.78 4.20
C THR A 118 -12.77 -42.75 4.80
N GLY A 119 -13.73 -43.20 4.01
CA GLY A 119 -14.71 -44.21 4.38
C GLY A 119 -15.38 -44.87 3.17
N PRO A 120 -16.22 -45.89 3.37
CA PRO A 120 -16.85 -46.65 2.28
C PRO A 120 -17.69 -45.78 1.33
N ASP A 121 -18.36 -44.76 1.87
CA ASP A 121 -19.30 -43.88 1.14
C ASP A 121 -18.83 -42.41 1.09
N ILE A 122 -17.67 -42.08 1.67
CA ILE A 122 -17.15 -40.70 1.69
C ILE A 122 -15.63 -40.68 1.42
N PHE A 123 -15.26 -39.92 0.40
CA PHE A 123 -13.88 -39.57 0.10
C PHE A 123 -13.82 -38.07 -0.12
N GLY A 124 -12.97 -37.38 0.64
CA GLY A 124 -12.81 -35.94 0.46
C GLY A 124 -11.92 -35.30 1.50
N THR A 125 -11.88 -33.98 1.45
CA THR A 125 -11.09 -33.15 2.35
C THR A 125 -11.98 -32.05 2.89
N ARG A 126 -11.88 -31.75 4.19
CA ARG A 126 -12.55 -30.59 4.79
C ARG A 126 -11.56 -29.71 5.54
N VAL A 127 -11.85 -28.42 5.63
CA VAL A 127 -11.12 -27.50 6.51
C VAL A 127 -11.59 -27.76 7.93
N ILE A 128 -10.66 -28.05 8.85
CA ILE A 128 -10.95 -28.26 10.28
C ILE A 128 -10.48 -27.10 11.16
N ARG A 129 -9.60 -26.25 10.63
CA ARG A 129 -9.07 -25.08 11.32
C ARG A 129 -8.58 -24.07 10.30
N LEU A 130 -8.62 -22.80 10.68
CA LEU A 130 -8.03 -21.70 9.93
C LEU A 130 -7.02 -21.01 10.82
N ASP A 131 -5.74 -21.27 10.60
CA ASP A 131 -4.66 -20.56 11.29
C ASP A 131 -4.39 -19.22 10.58
N VAL A 132 -3.84 -18.25 11.32
CA VAL A 132 -3.45 -16.96 10.76
C VAL A 132 -1.98 -16.72 11.07
N ARG A 133 -1.22 -16.33 10.04
CA ARG A 133 0.15 -15.81 10.22
C ARG A 133 0.26 -14.42 9.62
N ILE A 134 1.16 -13.61 10.16
CA ILE A 134 1.47 -12.28 9.62
C ILE A 134 2.70 -12.41 8.72
N GLU A 135 2.55 -12.06 7.44
CA GLU A 135 3.67 -11.91 6.52
C GLU A 135 4.07 -10.45 6.41
N ARG A 136 5.38 -10.24 6.19
CA ARG A 136 6.00 -8.92 6.03
C ARG A 136 6.91 -8.95 4.81
N SER A 137 6.75 -8.00 3.92
CA SER A 137 7.56 -7.89 2.71
C SER A 137 7.83 -6.44 2.35
N ALA A 138 8.98 -6.19 1.71
CA ALA A 138 9.21 -4.94 1.02
C ALA A 138 8.50 -4.98 -0.35
N PRO A 139 7.97 -3.86 -0.86
CA PRO A 139 7.39 -3.82 -2.18
C PRO A 139 8.45 -4.09 -3.27
N LYS A 140 8.03 -4.79 -4.32
CA LYS A 140 8.84 -4.98 -5.53
C LYS A 140 8.74 -3.75 -6.40
N ILE A 141 9.89 -3.20 -6.78
CA ILE A 141 9.95 -2.13 -7.77
C ILE A 141 9.58 -2.72 -9.12
N ILE A 142 8.62 -2.10 -9.81
CA ILE A 142 8.20 -2.44 -11.17
C ILE A 142 8.17 -1.17 -12.02
N ASP A 143 8.23 -1.35 -13.34
CA ASP A 143 8.12 -0.28 -14.34
C ASP A 143 6.68 0.28 -14.43
#